data_AF-D8RLL0-F1
#
_entry.id   AF-D8RLL0-F1
#
_cell.length_a   1.000
_cell.length_b   1.000
_cell.length_c   1.000
_cell.angle_alpha   90.00
_cell.angle_beta   90.00
_cell.angle_gamma   90.00
#
_symmetry.space_group_name_H-M   'P 1'
#
loop_
_entity.id
_entity.type
_entity.pdbx_description
1 polymer ?
#
loop_
_entity_poly.entity_id
_entity_poly.type
_entity_poly.pdbx_seq_one_letter_code
_entity_poly.pdbx_strand_id
1 'polypeptide(L)'
;MFYNVILFILYSLARFQWNSFLDGEGRVTDPNELKKRIFRGGVEPSMRPLVWKFLLEFFSFDSTSKQRDALLVKRREEYRVLKAQWQSVSIEQAKRFSKFRERKSRIEKDVVRTDRATEFYGGDDNPNVDMLRDILITYSFYNFDLGYCQGMSDLLSPILFVMRDEEEAFWSFASLMERLGPNFHRDQNGMHSQLLALSKLVQLLDPPLQEYFGQVECLNYFFCFRWILIQFKREFVYDDVLALWEVLWTRHMSEHFHLYICVALLKRHRRKIMDEHMVFDTLLKFINELSGHINLVSTLHGAETLCRLAGDAGAACIPPGTPPALARDPGAACIIPPGTPPALLVAPAQS
;
A
#
# COMPACT_ATOMS: atom_id res chain seq x y z
N MET A 1 -26.67 -11.35 8.18
CA MET A 1 -25.58 -10.35 8.29
C MET A 1 -24.53 -10.75 9.35
N PHE A 2 -24.91 -11.34 10.48
CA PHE A 2 -23.98 -11.80 11.55
C PHE A 2 -23.12 -13.03 11.22
N TYR A 3 -23.57 -13.96 10.36
CA TYR A 3 -22.82 -15.21 10.07
C TYR A 3 -21.49 -15.01 9.32
N ASN A 4 -21.37 -13.98 8.48
CA ASN A 4 -20.19 -13.82 7.61
C ASN A 4 -19.05 -13.01 8.25
N VAL A 5 -19.36 -12.10 9.18
CA VAL A 5 -18.32 -11.43 10.01
C VAL A 5 -17.68 -12.45 10.96
N ILE A 6 -18.46 -13.41 11.45
CA ILE A 6 -17.99 -14.52 12.28
C ILE A 6 -17.01 -15.42 11.48
N LEU A 7 -17.20 -15.63 10.18
CA LEU A 7 -16.23 -16.39 9.36
C LEU A 7 -14.90 -15.65 9.16
N PHE A 8 -14.91 -14.34 8.96
CA PHE A 8 -13.66 -13.58 8.84
C PHE A 8 -12.87 -13.59 10.17
N ILE A 9 -13.56 -13.56 11.31
CA ILE A 9 -12.92 -13.59 12.64
C ILE A 9 -12.49 -15.03 13.04
N LEU A 10 -13.32 -16.05 12.80
CA LEU A 10 -13.03 -17.45 13.18
C LEU A 10 -11.93 -18.09 12.31
N TYR A 11 -11.71 -17.60 11.08
CA TYR A 11 -10.70 -18.14 10.16
C TYR A 11 -9.47 -17.23 9.99
N SER A 12 -9.40 -16.12 10.73
CA SER A 12 -8.23 -15.24 10.74
C SER A 12 -6.96 -16.02 11.12
N LEU A 13 -5.84 -15.62 10.50
CA LEU A 13 -4.57 -16.30 10.71
C LEU A 13 -4.06 -16.05 12.13
N ALA A 14 -4.31 -17.03 13.00
CA ALA A 14 -3.86 -17.03 14.38
C ALA A 14 -2.43 -17.59 14.55
N ARG A 15 -1.80 -17.32 15.69
CA ARG A 15 -0.43 -17.76 16.00
C ARG A 15 -0.18 -19.24 15.76
N PHE A 16 -1.10 -20.13 16.17
CA PHE A 16 -0.93 -21.58 16.00
C PHE A 16 -0.89 -22.00 14.52
N GLN A 17 -1.68 -21.33 13.68
CA GLN A 17 -1.74 -21.60 12.24
C GLN A 17 -0.51 -21.04 11.56
N TRP A 18 -0.08 -19.83 11.93
CA TRP A 18 1.18 -19.25 11.46
C TRP A 18 2.35 -20.20 11.73
N ASN A 19 2.44 -20.75 12.95
CA ASN A 19 3.51 -21.68 13.31
C ASN A 19 3.51 -22.97 12.48
N SER A 20 2.34 -23.44 12.02
CA SER A 20 2.28 -24.63 11.12
C SER A 20 2.84 -24.37 9.72
N PHE A 21 2.98 -23.11 9.31
CA PHE A 21 3.65 -22.73 8.06
C PHE A 21 5.16 -22.55 8.21
N LEU A 22 5.74 -22.77 9.40
CA LEU A 22 7.16 -22.57 9.63
C LEU A 22 7.94 -23.89 9.65
N ASP A 23 9.12 -23.88 9.05
CA ASP A 23 10.11 -24.94 9.25
C ASP A 23 10.90 -24.75 10.57
N GLY A 24 11.82 -25.66 10.87
CA GLY A 24 12.64 -25.62 12.09
C GLY A 24 13.57 -24.38 12.19
N GLU A 25 13.82 -23.67 11.09
CA GLU A 25 14.62 -22.43 11.08
C GLU A 25 13.74 -21.17 11.04
N GLY A 26 12.41 -21.34 10.92
CA GLY A 26 11.43 -20.28 10.84
C GLY A 26 11.24 -19.69 9.44
N ARG A 27 11.55 -20.44 8.38
CA ARG A 27 11.17 -20.10 7.00
C ARG A 27 9.72 -20.50 6.75
N VAL A 28 9.04 -19.80 5.86
CA VAL A 28 7.67 -20.15 5.47
C VAL A 28 7.70 -21.26 4.43
N THR A 29 7.12 -22.42 4.76
CA THR A 29 7.17 -23.65 3.95
C THR A 29 6.28 -23.61 2.71
N ASP A 30 5.08 -23.03 2.84
CA ASP A 30 4.15 -22.82 1.73
C ASP A 30 3.61 -21.39 1.70
N PRO A 31 4.34 -20.45 1.07
CA PRO A 31 3.90 -19.06 0.96
C PRO A 31 2.60 -18.88 0.18
N ASN A 32 2.29 -19.76 -0.76
CA ASN A 32 1.11 -19.65 -1.61
C ASN A 32 -0.16 -20.01 -0.83
N GLU A 33 -0.14 -21.11 -0.10
CA GLU A 33 -1.27 -21.50 0.75
C GLU A 33 -1.43 -20.54 1.94
N LEU A 34 -0.33 -20.01 2.50
CA LEU A 34 -0.38 -18.95 3.51
C LEU A 34 -1.08 -17.69 2.96
N LYS A 35 -0.67 -17.21 1.78
CA LYS A 35 -1.30 -16.04 1.12
C LYS A 35 -2.78 -16.30 0.83
N LYS A 36 -3.14 -17.49 0.35
CA LYS A 36 -4.53 -17.88 0.12
C LYS A 36 -5.36 -17.90 1.40
N ARG A 37 -4.78 -18.35 2.52
CA ARG A 37 -5.42 -18.32 3.84
C ARG A 37 -5.67 -16.89 4.30
N ILE A 38 -4.67 -16.03 4.21
CA ILE A 38 -4.80 -14.59 4.55
C ILE A 38 -5.85 -13.93 3.65
N PHE A 39 -5.86 -14.22 2.35
CA PHE A 39 -6.84 -13.68 1.41
C PHE A 39 -8.29 -14.01 1.82
N ARG A 40 -8.53 -15.20 2.38
CA ARG A 40 -9.87 -15.67 2.77
C ARG A 40 -10.29 -15.26 4.17
N GLY A 41 -9.36 -15.20 5.12
CA GLY A 41 -9.66 -15.02 6.55
C GLY A 41 -9.04 -13.78 7.20
N GLY A 42 -8.15 -13.07 6.52
CA GLY A 42 -7.38 -11.97 7.12
C GLY A 42 -6.38 -12.45 8.17
N VAL A 43 -5.87 -11.51 8.97
CA VAL A 43 -4.86 -11.73 10.01
C VAL A 43 -5.39 -11.32 11.38
N GLU A 44 -5.13 -12.15 12.39
CA GLU A 44 -5.44 -11.81 13.78
C GLU A 44 -4.68 -10.52 14.19
N PRO A 45 -5.30 -9.55 14.90
CA PRO A 45 -4.64 -8.27 15.23
C PRO A 45 -3.26 -8.41 15.89
N SER A 46 -3.09 -9.40 16.77
CA SER A 46 -1.83 -9.69 17.48
C SER A 46 -0.71 -10.17 16.54
N MET A 47 -1.07 -10.72 15.37
CA MET A 47 -0.14 -11.27 14.38
C MET A 47 0.21 -10.27 13.28
N ARG A 48 -0.57 -9.20 13.09
CA ARG A 48 -0.36 -8.19 12.05
C ARG A 48 1.07 -7.63 12.02
N PRO A 49 1.70 -7.23 13.15
CA PRO A 49 3.05 -6.67 13.10
C PRO A 49 4.09 -7.62 12.49
N LEU A 50 3.91 -8.94 12.66
CA LEU A 50 4.79 -9.93 12.06
C LEU A 50 4.40 -10.22 10.61
N VAL A 51 3.13 -10.55 10.37
CA VAL A 51 2.64 -10.99 9.06
C VAL A 51 2.72 -9.89 8.02
N TRP A 52 2.44 -8.63 8.40
CA TRP A 52 2.54 -7.50 7.48
C TRP A 52 3.96 -7.29 6.98
N LYS A 53 5.00 -7.56 7.79
CA LYS A 53 6.40 -7.49 7.32
C LYS A 53 6.66 -8.48 6.17
N PHE A 54 6.01 -9.63 6.14
CA PHE A 54 6.10 -10.56 5.01
C PHE A 54 5.25 -10.12 3.81
N LEU A 55 4.00 -9.68 4.03
CA LEU A 55 3.11 -9.22 2.96
C LEU A 55 3.61 -7.93 2.26
N LEU A 56 4.32 -7.09 3.00
CA LEU A 56 4.99 -5.89 2.51
C LEU A 56 6.41 -6.18 2.01
N GLU A 57 6.87 -7.43 2.03
CA GLU A 57 8.20 -7.84 1.56
C GLU A 57 9.37 -7.15 2.30
N PHE A 58 9.12 -6.68 3.53
CA PHE A 58 10.20 -6.34 4.45
C PHE A 58 10.96 -7.60 4.89
N PHE A 59 10.22 -8.70 5.13
CA PHE A 59 10.79 -10.03 5.30
C PHE A 59 10.50 -10.88 4.07
N SER A 60 11.54 -11.58 3.60
CA SER A 60 11.35 -12.62 2.58
C SER A 60 10.79 -13.90 3.22
N PHE A 61 9.91 -14.59 2.49
CA PHE A 61 9.29 -15.84 2.95
C PHE A 61 10.29 -16.98 3.16
N ASP A 62 11.43 -16.97 2.46
CA ASP A 62 12.52 -17.94 2.57
C ASP A 62 13.55 -17.59 3.66
N SER A 63 13.40 -16.43 4.33
CA SER A 63 14.31 -16.01 5.39
C SER A 63 14.15 -16.87 6.65
N THR A 64 15.26 -17.16 7.32
CA THR A 64 15.26 -17.78 8.65
C THR A 64 14.99 -16.74 9.75
N SER A 65 14.63 -17.20 10.95
CA SER A 65 14.46 -16.31 12.11
C SER A 65 15.74 -15.52 12.41
N LYS A 66 16.90 -16.19 12.37
CA LYS A 66 18.21 -15.54 12.60
C LYS A 66 18.53 -14.48 11.56
N GLN A 67 18.20 -14.71 10.29
CA GLN A 67 18.39 -13.70 9.23
C GLN A 67 17.50 -12.48 9.45
N ARG A 68 16.24 -12.68 9.89
CA ARG A 68 15.33 -11.58 10.20
C ARG A 68 15.80 -10.76 11.40
N ASP A 69 16.29 -11.40 12.46
CA ASP A 69 16.84 -10.69 13.62
C ASP A 69 18.05 -9.82 13.22
N ALA A 70 18.97 -10.37 12.42
CA ALA A 70 20.11 -9.63 11.89
C ALA A 70 19.68 -8.48 10.96
N LEU A 71 18.65 -8.70 10.14
CA LEU A 71 18.09 -7.67 9.26
C LEU A 71 17.50 -6.51 10.06
N LEU A 72 16.76 -6.78 11.13
CA LEU A 72 16.19 -5.73 11.99
C LEU A 72 17.28 -4.85 12.60
N VAL A 73 18.35 -5.45 13.14
CA VAL A 73 19.50 -4.70 13.70
C VAL A 73 20.15 -3.81 12.64
N LYS A 74 20.36 -4.34 11.43
CA LYS A 74 20.94 -3.58 10.32
C LYS A 74 20.04 -2.41 9.90
N ARG A 75 18.74 -2.68 9.74
CA ARG A 75 17.74 -1.72 9.26
C ARG A 75 17.49 -0.59 10.25
N ARG A 76 17.59 -0.88 11.55
CA ARG A 76 17.62 0.09 12.64
C ARG A 76 18.77 1.09 12.47
N GLU A 77 19.97 0.61 12.22
CA GLU A 77 21.13 1.47 12.02
C GLU A 77 21.02 2.31 10.75
N GLU A 78 20.62 1.69 9.63
CA GLU A 78 20.41 2.40 8.36
C GLU A 78 19.36 3.51 8.50
N TYR A 79 18.25 3.25 9.20
CA TYR A 79 17.22 4.26 9.46
C TYR A 79 17.77 5.44 10.25
N ARG A 80 18.56 5.19 11.31
CA ARG A 80 19.16 6.25 12.13
C ARG A 80 20.08 7.14 11.32
N VAL A 81 20.89 6.55 10.44
CA VAL A 81 21.76 7.29 9.52
C VAL A 81 20.91 8.18 8.59
N LEU A 82 19.84 7.64 7.99
CA LEU A 82 18.93 8.41 7.13
C LEU A 82 18.23 9.55 7.88
N LYS A 83 17.74 9.28 9.10
CA LYS A 83 17.07 10.28 9.93
C LYS A 83 18.04 11.42 10.33
N ALA A 84 19.28 11.08 10.68
CA ALA A 84 20.31 12.05 11.03
C ALA A 84 20.64 13.03 9.88
N GLN A 85 20.50 12.60 8.62
CA GLN A 85 20.75 13.47 7.45
C GLN A 85 19.86 14.71 7.47
N TRP A 86 18.55 14.55 7.69
CA TRP A 86 17.64 15.69 7.69
C TRP A 86 17.63 16.43 9.03
N GLN A 87 17.89 15.73 10.14
CA GLN A 87 18.01 16.35 11.46
C GLN A 87 19.24 17.26 11.57
N SER A 88 20.32 16.96 10.83
CA SER A 88 21.53 17.79 10.79
C SER A 88 21.41 19.03 9.90
N VAL A 89 20.30 19.20 9.17
CA VAL A 89 20.06 20.39 8.35
C VAL A 89 19.79 21.60 9.26
N SER A 90 20.78 22.49 9.37
CA SER A 90 20.66 23.74 10.14
C SER A 90 19.59 24.66 9.57
N ILE A 91 19.14 25.63 10.37
CA ILE A 91 18.18 26.66 9.95
C ILE A 91 18.68 27.43 8.71
N GLU A 92 19.96 27.76 8.65
CA GLU A 92 20.55 28.49 7.51
C GLU A 92 20.63 27.62 6.24
N GLN A 93 20.97 26.34 6.37
CA GLN A 93 20.90 25.39 5.25
C GLN A 93 19.45 25.20 4.79
N ALA A 94 18.51 25.04 5.72
CA ALA A 94 17.10 24.88 5.42
C ALA A 94 16.59 26.08 4.62
N LYS A 95 16.96 27.33 4.93
CA LYS A 95 16.63 28.54 4.15
C LYS A 95 17.13 28.49 2.69
N ARG A 96 18.17 27.71 2.39
CA ARG A 96 18.73 27.54 1.04
C ARG A 96 18.33 26.23 0.36
N PHE A 97 17.58 25.38 1.06
CA PHE A 97 17.11 24.09 0.57
C PHE A 97 15.60 24.08 0.29
N SER A 98 15.16 24.66 -0.82
CA SER A 98 13.72 24.83 -1.16
C SER A 98 12.97 23.50 -1.18
N LYS A 99 13.51 22.49 -1.88
CA LYS A 99 12.87 21.16 -2.00
C LYS A 99 12.59 20.53 -0.64
N PHE A 100 13.53 20.63 0.31
CA PHE A 100 13.35 20.15 1.67
C PHE A 100 12.26 20.92 2.42
N ARG A 101 12.30 22.27 2.40
CA ARG A 101 11.28 23.09 3.08
C ARG A 101 9.88 22.84 2.55
N GLU A 102 9.73 22.76 1.24
CA GLU A 102 8.43 22.51 0.59
C GLU A 102 7.88 21.14 0.98
N ARG A 103 8.72 20.09 0.95
CA ARG A 103 8.33 18.73 1.36
C ARG A 103 7.97 18.68 2.83
N LYS A 104 8.83 19.22 3.71
CA LYS A 104 8.58 19.28 5.16
C LYS A 104 7.28 20.00 5.47
N SER A 105 7.03 21.16 4.86
CA SER A 105 5.78 21.92 5.06
C SER A 105 4.55 21.15 4.58
N ARG A 106 4.63 20.43 3.45
CA ARG A 106 3.52 19.58 2.97
C ARG A 106 3.25 18.41 3.91
N ILE A 107 4.30 17.75 4.40
CA ILE A 107 4.20 16.67 5.39
C ILE A 107 3.52 17.19 6.66
N GLU A 108 4.01 18.29 7.22
CA GLU A 108 3.46 18.90 8.45
C GLU A 108 1.97 19.25 8.30
N LYS A 109 1.55 19.76 7.13
CA LYS A 109 0.13 20.03 6.85
C LYS A 109 -0.74 18.77 6.75
N ASP A 110 -0.18 17.67 6.27
CA ASP A 110 -0.93 16.43 6.09
C ASP A 110 -1.03 15.63 7.39
N VAL A 111 0.06 15.48 8.14
CA VAL A 111 0.08 14.67 9.37
C VAL A 111 -0.85 15.20 10.46
N VAL A 112 -0.98 16.53 10.60
CA VAL A 112 -1.85 17.14 11.63
C VAL A 112 -3.33 16.83 11.43
N ARG A 113 -3.73 16.45 10.22
CA ARG A 113 -5.11 16.09 9.86
C ARG A 113 -5.29 14.59 9.56
N THR A 114 -4.23 13.79 9.64
CA THR A 114 -4.31 12.34 9.39
C THR A 114 -4.93 11.62 10.59
N ASP A 115 -6.08 10.99 10.37
CA ASP A 115 -6.71 9.99 11.26
C ASP A 115 -6.85 10.39 12.74
N ARG A 116 -7.00 11.69 13.02
CA ARG A 116 -7.13 12.26 14.38
C ARG A 116 -8.35 11.77 15.16
N ALA A 117 -9.32 11.16 14.48
CA ALA A 117 -10.47 10.50 15.10
C ALA A 117 -10.14 9.13 15.71
N THR A 118 -8.99 8.54 15.37
CA THR A 118 -8.51 7.30 15.97
C THR A 118 -7.78 7.60 17.28
N GLU A 119 -7.92 6.75 18.29
CA GLU A 119 -7.25 6.93 19.59
C GLU A 119 -5.72 7.03 19.45
N PHE A 120 -5.14 6.29 18.51
CA PHE A 120 -3.70 6.26 18.29
C PHE A 120 -3.12 7.62 17.87
N TYR A 121 -3.85 8.42 17.09
CA TYR A 121 -3.44 9.76 16.63
C TYR A 121 -4.23 10.92 17.28
N GLY A 122 -5.17 10.61 18.18
CA GLY A 122 -6.04 11.58 18.83
C GLY A 122 -5.33 12.41 19.91
N GLY A 123 -5.95 13.54 20.27
CA GLY A 123 -5.41 14.47 21.28
C GLY A 123 -4.31 15.38 20.74
N ASP A 124 -4.06 16.47 21.47
CA ASP A 124 -3.02 17.45 21.14
C ASP A 124 -1.62 16.92 21.48
N ASP A 125 -0.59 17.42 20.79
CA ASP A 125 0.82 17.04 21.00
C ASP A 125 1.07 15.52 21.02
N ASN A 126 0.37 14.77 20.16
CA ASN A 126 0.44 13.32 20.11
C ASN A 126 1.78 12.83 19.51
N PRO A 127 2.59 12.04 20.24
CA PRO A 127 3.90 11.57 19.77
C PRO A 127 3.84 10.64 18.55
N ASN A 128 2.72 9.97 18.31
CA ASN A 128 2.54 9.16 17.11
C ASN A 128 2.35 10.02 15.84
N VAL A 129 1.84 11.25 15.98
CA VAL A 129 1.78 12.22 14.88
C VAL A 129 3.19 12.74 14.57
N ASP A 130 4.02 12.97 15.59
CA ASP A 130 5.44 13.28 15.41
C ASP A 130 6.21 12.15 14.74
N MET A 131 5.95 10.90 15.14
CA MET A 131 6.56 9.72 14.52
C MET A 131 6.13 9.58 13.05
N LEU A 132 4.85 9.83 12.74
CA LEU A 132 4.34 9.85 11.37
C LEU A 132 5.07 10.90 10.51
N ARG A 133 5.28 12.10 11.06
CA ARG A 133 6.04 13.19 10.42
C ARG A 133 7.48 12.76 10.15
N ASP A 134 8.16 12.25 11.17
CA ASP A 134 9.59 11.92 11.10
C ASP A 134 9.86 10.80 10.09
N ILE A 135 9.01 9.77 10.03
CA ILE A 135 9.09 8.73 9.00
C ILE A 135 8.94 9.30 7.60
N LEU A 136 7.96 10.18 7.36
CA LEU A 136 7.74 10.77 6.02
C LEU A 136 8.88 11.70 5.60
N ILE A 137 9.46 12.47 6.53
CA ILE A 137 10.64 13.28 6.23
C ILE A 137 11.83 12.38 5.92
N THR A 138 12.04 11.33 6.72
CA THR A 138 13.12 10.36 6.49
C THR A 138 12.95 9.66 5.13
N TYR A 139 11.73 9.28 4.76
CA TYR A 139 11.43 8.71 3.44
C TYR A 139 11.76 9.69 2.32
N SER A 140 11.50 10.98 2.52
CA SER A 140 11.81 12.01 1.52
C SER A 140 13.32 12.21 1.26
N PHE A 141 14.17 11.75 2.20
CA PHE A 141 15.63 11.68 2.05
C PHE A 141 16.07 10.33 1.46
N TYR A 142 15.38 9.25 1.82
CA TYR A 142 15.61 7.91 1.25
C TYR A 142 15.33 7.86 -0.25
N ASN A 143 14.15 8.33 -0.69
CA ASN A 143 13.81 8.50 -2.09
C ASN A 143 13.68 9.99 -2.40
N PHE A 144 14.80 10.63 -2.69
CA PHE A 144 14.85 12.08 -2.90
C PHE A 144 14.20 12.54 -4.21
N ASP A 145 14.01 11.66 -5.18
CA ASP A 145 13.36 11.99 -6.45
C ASP A 145 11.85 12.09 -6.28
N LEU A 146 11.23 11.04 -5.71
CA LEU A 146 9.81 11.05 -5.35
C LEU A 146 9.56 12.06 -4.23
N GLY A 147 10.24 11.89 -3.09
CA GLY A 147 10.08 12.73 -1.91
C GLY A 147 8.78 12.49 -1.17
N TYR A 148 7.89 13.50 -1.21
CA TYR A 148 6.58 13.43 -0.57
C TYR A 148 5.49 14.00 -1.50
N CYS A 149 4.42 13.22 -1.62
CA CYS A 149 3.19 13.57 -2.34
C CYS A 149 2.00 13.37 -1.40
N GLN A 150 1.00 14.24 -1.52
CA GLN A 150 -0.22 14.16 -0.71
C GLN A 150 -0.88 12.79 -0.88
N GLY A 151 -1.30 12.18 0.23
CA GLY A 151 -1.83 10.81 0.30
C GLY A 151 -0.83 9.78 0.81
N MET A 152 0.47 10.08 0.82
CA MET A 152 1.47 9.18 1.42
C MET A 152 1.31 9.04 2.94
N SER A 153 0.87 10.09 3.65
CA SER A 153 0.54 9.99 5.08
C SER A 153 -0.63 9.04 5.36
N ASP A 154 -1.59 8.95 4.44
CA ASP A 154 -2.72 8.03 4.51
C ASP A 154 -2.30 6.58 4.31
N LEU A 155 -1.27 6.34 3.49
CA LEU A 155 -0.67 5.02 3.33
C LEU A 155 0.17 4.61 4.55
N LEU A 156 0.93 5.54 5.13
CA LEU A 156 1.79 5.26 6.28
C LEU A 156 1.00 5.05 7.58
N SER A 157 -0.09 5.78 7.79
CA SER A 157 -0.83 5.77 9.07
C SER A 157 -1.18 4.35 9.55
N PRO A 158 -1.85 3.49 8.76
CA PRO A 158 -2.18 2.14 9.24
C PRO A 158 -0.96 1.25 9.45
N ILE A 159 0.12 1.46 8.69
CA ILE A 159 1.39 0.74 8.90
C ILE A 159 1.98 1.11 10.25
N LEU A 160 2.07 2.41 10.57
CA LEU A 160 2.60 2.85 11.85
C LEU A 160 1.71 2.41 13.03
N PHE A 161 0.38 2.47 12.87
CA PHE A 161 -0.56 1.94 13.86
C PHE A 161 -0.34 0.46 14.18
N VAL A 162 -0.06 -0.36 13.16
CA VAL A 162 0.22 -1.80 13.33
C VAL A 162 1.60 -2.03 13.91
N MET A 163 2.65 -1.41 13.36
CA MET A 163 4.03 -1.69 13.75
C MET A 163 4.35 -1.14 15.14
N ARG A 164 3.84 0.04 15.49
CA ARG A 164 4.14 0.76 16.76
C ARG A 164 5.63 0.95 17.04
N ASP A 165 6.43 0.89 15.98
CA ASP A 165 7.86 1.08 15.98
C ASP A 165 8.23 1.91 14.74
N GLU A 166 8.99 2.97 14.95
CA GLU A 166 9.30 3.96 13.92
C GLU A 166 10.12 3.37 12.77
N GLU A 167 11.12 2.56 13.10
CA GLU A 167 12.08 1.99 12.15
C GLU A 167 11.40 0.89 11.31
N GLU A 168 10.64 0.01 11.95
CA GLU A 168 9.90 -1.03 11.27
C GLU A 168 8.76 -0.48 10.42
N ALA A 169 8.07 0.58 10.89
CA ALA A 169 7.07 1.28 10.10
C ALA A 169 7.69 1.95 8.87
N PHE A 170 8.85 2.59 9.02
CA PHE A 170 9.58 3.18 7.90
C PHE A 170 9.92 2.13 6.83
N TRP A 171 10.54 1.01 7.20
CA TRP A 171 10.95 0.01 6.20
C TRP A 171 9.76 -0.71 5.57
N SER A 172 8.69 -0.95 6.33
CA SER A 172 7.44 -1.49 5.80
C SER A 172 6.78 -0.52 4.82
N PHE A 173 6.80 0.78 5.12
CA PHE A 173 6.31 1.82 4.21
C PHE A 173 7.20 1.97 2.97
N ALA A 174 8.52 1.93 3.13
CA ALA A 174 9.45 1.98 2.01
C ALA A 174 9.19 0.84 1.02
N SER A 175 9.03 -0.41 1.51
CA SER A 175 8.68 -1.54 0.65
C SER A 175 7.29 -1.42 0.01
N LEU A 176 6.30 -0.82 0.69
CA LEU A 176 5.02 -0.50 0.04
C LEU A 176 5.22 0.49 -1.12
N MET A 177 6.07 1.50 -0.93
CA MET A 177 6.34 2.53 -1.91
C MET A 177 7.17 2.05 -3.11
N GLU A 178 7.90 0.93 -3.02
CA GLU A 178 8.46 0.29 -4.21
C GLU A 178 7.37 -0.13 -5.21
N ARG A 179 6.19 -0.52 -4.69
CA ARG A 179 5.04 -0.94 -5.51
C ARG A 179 4.14 0.22 -5.91
N LEU A 180 3.89 1.15 -4.99
CA LEU A 180 2.94 2.26 -5.20
C LEU A 180 3.59 3.58 -5.61
N GLY A 181 4.91 3.70 -5.51
CA GLY A 181 5.68 4.89 -5.87
C GLY A 181 5.36 5.49 -7.25
N PRO A 182 5.20 4.67 -8.31
CA PRO A 182 4.82 5.19 -9.62
C PRO A 182 3.49 5.95 -9.66
N ASN A 183 2.58 5.74 -8.70
CA ASN A 183 1.32 6.49 -8.59
C ASN A 183 1.55 7.94 -8.14
N PHE A 184 2.69 8.19 -7.50
CA PHE A 184 3.07 9.49 -6.92
C PHE A 184 4.13 10.23 -7.76
N HIS A 185 4.55 9.66 -8.88
CA HIS A 185 5.46 10.32 -9.82
C HIS A 185 4.80 11.57 -10.43
N ARG A 186 5.62 12.57 -10.75
CA ARG A 186 5.14 13.86 -11.28
C ARG A 186 4.42 13.73 -12.62
N ASP A 187 4.77 12.73 -13.41
CA ASP A 187 4.17 12.44 -14.72
C ASP A 187 2.80 11.73 -14.61
N GLN A 188 2.42 11.26 -13.40
CA GLN A 188 1.19 10.52 -13.11
C GLN A 188 0.97 9.26 -13.96
N ASN A 189 2.02 8.72 -14.58
CA ASN A 189 1.91 7.58 -15.49
C ASN A 189 1.36 6.32 -14.80
N GLY A 190 1.73 6.11 -13.52
CA GLY A 190 1.20 5.01 -12.71
C GLY A 190 -0.31 5.09 -12.49
N MET A 191 -0.84 6.30 -12.27
CA MET A 191 -2.29 6.50 -12.12
C MET A 191 -3.03 6.39 -13.44
N HIS A 192 -2.48 6.98 -14.52
CA HIS A 192 -3.11 6.92 -15.84
C HIS A 192 -3.23 5.48 -16.36
N SER A 193 -2.17 4.67 -16.22
CA SER A 193 -2.18 3.25 -16.63
C SER A 193 -3.22 2.43 -15.86
N GLN A 194 -3.38 2.65 -14.56
CA GLN A 194 -4.40 1.97 -13.76
C GLN A 194 -5.83 2.40 -14.10
N LEU A 195 -6.07 3.69 -14.37
CA LEU A 195 -7.39 4.17 -14.79
C LEU A 195 -7.77 3.66 -16.18
N LEU A 196 -6.80 3.57 -17.10
CA LEU A 196 -6.98 2.94 -18.40
C LEU A 196 -7.30 1.45 -18.25
N ALA A 197 -6.56 0.73 -17.40
CA ALA A 197 -6.84 -0.67 -17.09
C ALA A 197 -8.24 -0.86 -16.48
N LEU A 198 -8.65 0.02 -15.55
CA LEU A 198 -9.99 0.02 -14.98
C LEU A 198 -11.06 0.21 -16.07
N SER A 199 -10.90 1.18 -16.97
CA SER A 199 -11.82 1.40 -18.09
C SER A 199 -11.99 0.16 -18.96
N LYS A 200 -10.89 -0.52 -19.29
CA LYS A 200 -10.91 -1.78 -20.06
C LYS A 200 -11.58 -2.92 -19.29
N LEU A 201 -11.34 -3.03 -17.98
CA LEU A 201 -12.00 -4.03 -17.14
C LEU A 201 -13.51 -3.79 -17.04
N VAL A 202 -13.96 -2.54 -16.91
CA VAL A 202 -15.40 -2.21 -16.94
C VAL A 202 -15.99 -2.51 -18.31
N GLN A 203 -15.29 -2.20 -19.41
CA GLN A 203 -15.72 -2.59 -20.75
C GLN A 203 -15.92 -4.11 -20.88
N LEU A 204 -15.04 -4.91 -20.29
CA LEU A 204 -15.13 -6.37 -20.31
C LEU A 204 -16.26 -6.90 -19.42
N LEU A 205 -16.43 -6.35 -18.21
CA LEU A 205 -17.26 -6.93 -17.14
C LEU A 205 -18.63 -6.27 -16.95
N ASP A 206 -18.82 -5.06 -17.48
CA ASP A 206 -20.10 -4.35 -17.50
C ASP A 206 -20.21 -3.40 -18.72
N PRO A 207 -20.34 -3.94 -19.95
CA PRO A 207 -20.47 -3.14 -21.16
C PRO A 207 -21.54 -2.03 -21.10
N PRO A 208 -22.75 -2.26 -20.52
CA PRO A 208 -23.75 -1.20 -20.38
C PRO A 208 -23.26 0.01 -19.56
N LEU A 209 -22.51 -0.23 -18.49
CA LEU A 209 -21.96 0.86 -17.69
C LEU A 209 -20.84 1.60 -18.44
N GLN A 210 -19.98 0.87 -19.16
CA GLN A 210 -18.96 1.48 -20.00
C GLN A 210 -19.55 2.38 -21.08
N GLU A 211 -20.60 1.91 -21.78
CA GLU A 211 -21.32 2.68 -22.79
C GLU A 211 -21.92 3.95 -22.19
N TYR A 212 -22.56 3.83 -21.03
CA TYR A 212 -23.11 4.98 -20.30
C TYR A 212 -22.03 6.01 -19.96
N PHE A 213 -20.89 5.58 -19.40
CA PHE A 213 -19.77 6.50 -19.14
C PHE A 213 -19.18 7.13 -20.42
N GLY A 214 -19.29 6.45 -21.56
CA GLY A 214 -19.00 7.05 -22.87
C GLY A 214 -19.95 8.19 -23.22
N GLN A 215 -21.25 8.01 -22.99
CA GLN A 215 -22.28 9.02 -23.27
C GLN A 215 -22.16 10.26 -22.37
N VAL A 216 -21.74 10.10 -21.11
CA VAL A 216 -21.56 11.20 -20.15
C VAL A 216 -20.10 11.69 -20.01
N GLU A 217 -19.25 11.38 -20.99
CA GLU A 217 -17.84 11.82 -21.07
C GLU A 217 -16.98 11.48 -19.84
N CYS A 218 -17.29 10.37 -19.16
CA CYS A 218 -16.67 9.92 -17.91
C CYS A 218 -15.65 8.78 -18.08
N LEU A 219 -15.17 8.53 -19.30
CA LEU A 219 -14.23 7.43 -19.63
C LEU A 219 -12.82 7.61 -19.06
N ASN A 220 -12.50 8.76 -18.45
CA ASN A 220 -11.23 8.97 -17.74
C ASN A 220 -11.22 8.38 -16.33
N TYR A 221 -12.38 8.01 -15.78
CA TYR A 221 -12.55 7.42 -14.45
C TYR A 221 -11.93 8.23 -13.29
N PHE A 222 -11.74 9.55 -13.42
CA PHE A 222 -11.11 10.36 -12.37
C PHE A 222 -11.88 10.36 -11.03
N PHE A 223 -13.18 10.02 -11.04
CA PHE A 223 -13.94 9.78 -9.81
C PHE A 223 -13.44 8.58 -8.99
N CYS A 224 -12.69 7.65 -9.59
CA CYS A 224 -12.01 6.55 -8.91
C CYS A 224 -10.55 6.87 -8.53
N PHE A 225 -10.04 8.07 -8.80
CA PHE A 225 -8.63 8.41 -8.59
C PHE A 225 -8.20 8.20 -7.13
N ARG A 226 -9.02 8.68 -6.18
CA ARG A 226 -8.75 8.53 -4.74
C ARG A 226 -8.76 7.07 -4.31
N TRP A 227 -9.68 6.26 -4.84
CA TRP A 227 -9.76 4.82 -4.52
C TRP A 227 -8.45 4.11 -4.85
N ILE A 228 -7.88 4.38 -6.03
CA ILE A 228 -6.66 3.73 -6.49
C ILE A 228 -5.43 4.30 -5.80
N LEU A 229 -5.30 5.64 -5.72
CA LEU A 229 -4.09 6.30 -5.22
C LEU A 229 -3.74 5.88 -3.78
N ILE A 230 -4.76 5.81 -2.91
CA ILE A 230 -4.58 5.48 -1.49
C ILE A 230 -5.27 4.17 -1.11
N GLN A 231 -5.43 3.25 -2.08
CA GLN A 231 -5.93 1.89 -1.87
C GLN A 231 -7.18 1.85 -0.95
N PHE A 232 -8.17 2.68 -1.28
CA PHE A 232 -9.45 2.85 -0.59
C PHE A 232 -9.40 3.28 0.89
N LYS A 233 -8.27 3.80 1.38
CA LYS A 233 -8.09 4.24 2.78
C LYS A 233 -9.17 5.19 3.31
N ARG A 234 -9.76 5.99 2.42
CA ARG A 234 -10.81 6.97 2.76
C ARG A 234 -12.23 6.43 2.61
N GLU A 235 -12.40 5.22 2.12
CA GLU A 235 -13.73 4.68 1.77
C GLU A 235 -14.25 3.70 2.82
N PHE A 236 -13.34 3.11 3.59
CA PHE A 236 -13.63 2.12 4.62
C PHE A 236 -13.32 2.65 6.01
N VAL A 237 -13.99 2.10 7.02
CA VAL A 237 -13.62 2.31 8.43
C VAL A 237 -12.24 1.72 8.71
N TYR A 238 -11.58 2.20 9.77
CA TYR A 238 -10.16 1.91 9.99
C TYR A 238 -9.82 0.42 10.03
N ASP A 239 -10.60 -0.41 10.74
CA ASP A 239 -10.39 -1.85 10.81
C ASP A 239 -10.61 -2.56 9.46
N ASP A 240 -11.58 -2.11 8.67
CA ASP A 240 -11.84 -2.63 7.33
C ASP A 240 -10.68 -2.30 6.38
N VAL A 241 -10.02 -1.16 6.54
CA VAL A 241 -8.80 -0.84 5.78
C VAL A 241 -7.69 -1.83 6.08
N LEU A 242 -7.47 -2.19 7.34
CA LEU A 242 -6.44 -3.17 7.73
C LEU A 242 -6.71 -4.52 7.05
N ALA A 243 -7.95 -5.01 7.11
CA ALA A 243 -8.35 -6.26 6.49
C ALA A 243 -8.27 -6.21 4.94
N LEU A 244 -8.69 -5.10 4.33
CA LEU A 244 -8.59 -4.90 2.89
C LEU A 244 -7.14 -4.96 2.42
N TRP A 245 -6.22 -4.29 3.12
CA TRP A 245 -4.82 -4.25 2.73
C TRP A 245 -4.13 -5.60 2.89
N GLU A 246 -4.49 -6.38 3.92
CA GLU A 246 -4.05 -7.77 4.05
C GLU A 246 -4.40 -8.58 2.81
N VAL A 247 -5.66 -8.47 2.33
CA VAL A 247 -6.14 -9.13 1.12
C VAL A 247 -5.37 -8.68 -0.12
N LEU A 248 -5.21 -7.36 -0.32
CA LEU A 248 -4.52 -6.79 -1.48
C LEU A 248 -3.04 -7.21 -1.53
N TRP A 249 -2.34 -7.19 -0.39
CA TRP A 249 -0.93 -7.51 -0.33
C TRP A 249 -0.62 -9.00 -0.47
N THR A 250 -1.63 -9.88 -0.33
CA THR A 250 -1.44 -11.30 -0.67
C THR A 250 -1.12 -11.52 -2.14
N ARG A 251 -1.63 -10.64 -3.04
CA ARG A 251 -1.57 -10.78 -4.49
C ARG A 251 -2.05 -12.16 -4.98
N HIS A 252 -2.92 -12.82 -4.22
CA HIS A 252 -3.28 -14.23 -4.45
C HIS A 252 -4.10 -14.44 -5.73
N MET A 253 -5.09 -13.58 -5.99
CA MET A 253 -5.93 -13.67 -7.19
C MET A 253 -5.40 -12.89 -8.38
N SER A 254 -4.86 -11.70 -8.10
CA SER A 254 -4.28 -10.80 -9.09
C SER A 254 -3.39 -9.80 -8.35
N GLU A 255 -2.32 -9.36 -8.99
CA GLU A 255 -1.54 -8.21 -8.50
C GLU A 255 -2.37 -6.91 -8.53
N HIS A 256 -3.41 -6.85 -9.36
CA HIS A 256 -4.27 -5.69 -9.57
C HIS A 256 -5.68 -5.89 -9.01
N PHE A 257 -5.82 -6.69 -7.95
CA PHE A 257 -7.11 -7.01 -7.35
C PHE A 257 -7.91 -5.77 -6.92
N HIS A 258 -7.24 -4.68 -6.57
CA HIS A 258 -7.85 -3.38 -6.28
C HIS A 258 -8.67 -2.81 -7.45
N LEU A 259 -8.29 -3.09 -8.70
CA LEU A 259 -9.08 -2.68 -9.87
C LEU A 259 -10.41 -3.46 -9.96
N TYR A 260 -10.40 -4.74 -9.60
CA TYR A 260 -11.64 -5.53 -9.53
C TYR A 260 -12.56 -5.08 -8.40
N ILE A 261 -11.99 -4.53 -7.31
CA ILE A 261 -12.77 -3.86 -6.25
C ILE A 261 -13.46 -2.61 -6.82
N CYS A 262 -12.77 -1.79 -7.61
CA CYS A 262 -13.40 -0.66 -8.30
C CYS A 262 -14.56 -1.13 -9.18
N VAL A 263 -14.36 -2.15 -10.03
CA VAL A 263 -15.42 -2.69 -10.90
C VAL A 263 -16.60 -3.22 -10.08
N ALA A 264 -16.34 -3.93 -8.98
CA ALA A 264 -17.40 -4.46 -8.11
C ALA A 264 -18.27 -3.35 -7.51
N LEU A 265 -17.65 -2.26 -7.03
CA LEU A 265 -18.37 -1.11 -6.48
C LEU A 265 -19.20 -0.39 -7.55
N LEU A 266 -18.59 -0.11 -8.71
CA LEU A 266 -19.29 0.54 -9.82
C LEU A 266 -20.47 -0.31 -10.32
N LYS A 267 -20.26 -1.61 -10.53
CA LYS A 267 -21.31 -2.56 -10.94
C LYS A 267 -22.45 -2.63 -9.93
N ARG A 268 -22.13 -2.63 -8.62
CA ARG A 268 -23.14 -2.64 -7.55
C ARG A 268 -24.05 -1.41 -7.61
N HIS A 269 -23.52 -0.25 -7.98
CA HIS A 269 -24.26 1.01 -8.02
C HIS A 269 -24.73 1.41 -9.42
N ARG A 270 -24.49 0.58 -10.44
CA ARG A 270 -24.83 0.83 -11.85
C ARG A 270 -26.24 1.39 -12.06
N ARG A 271 -27.26 0.71 -11.50
CA ARG A 271 -28.67 1.15 -11.66
C ARG A 271 -28.84 2.58 -11.16
N LYS A 272 -28.40 2.87 -9.94
CA LYS A 272 -28.50 4.23 -9.37
C LYS A 272 -27.76 5.26 -10.23
N ILE A 273 -26.54 4.95 -10.67
CA ILE A 273 -25.73 5.82 -11.53
C ILE A 273 -26.48 6.17 -12.83
N MET A 274 -27.05 5.16 -13.50
CA MET A 274 -27.71 5.33 -14.79
C MET A 274 -29.12 5.92 -14.68
N ASP A 275 -29.92 5.46 -13.71
CA ASP A 275 -31.31 5.90 -13.50
C ASP A 275 -31.37 7.36 -13.02
N GLU A 276 -30.38 7.82 -12.25
CA GLU A 276 -30.25 9.22 -11.83
C GLU A 276 -29.48 10.09 -12.84
N HIS A 277 -29.10 9.54 -13.99
CA HIS A 277 -28.37 10.22 -15.05
C HIS A 277 -27.11 10.96 -14.55
N MET A 278 -26.31 10.30 -13.71
CA MET A 278 -25.13 10.92 -13.11
C MET A 278 -24.03 11.23 -14.14
N VAL A 279 -23.74 12.52 -14.31
CA VAL A 279 -22.57 13.05 -15.03
C VAL A 279 -21.39 13.23 -14.07
N PHE A 280 -20.23 13.67 -14.55
CA PHE A 280 -18.99 13.68 -13.76
C PHE A 280 -19.13 14.25 -12.34
N ASP A 281 -19.69 15.45 -12.19
CA ASP A 281 -19.79 16.11 -10.87
C ASP A 281 -20.74 15.38 -9.91
N THR A 282 -21.91 14.94 -10.40
CA THR A 282 -22.88 14.20 -9.56
C THR A 282 -22.40 12.80 -9.26
N LEU A 283 -21.71 12.14 -10.19
CA LEU A 283 -21.05 10.86 -10.00
C LEU A 283 -19.93 10.96 -8.97
N LEU A 284 -19.04 11.96 -9.10
CA LEU A 284 -17.97 12.19 -8.13
C LEU A 284 -18.53 12.45 -6.73
N LYS A 285 -19.58 13.27 -6.62
CA LYS A 285 -20.29 13.50 -5.36
C LYS A 285 -20.84 12.19 -4.78
N PHE A 286 -21.57 11.43 -5.58
CA PHE A 286 -22.14 10.15 -5.16
C PHE A 286 -21.04 9.17 -4.68
N ILE A 287 -19.96 9.03 -5.43
CA ILE A 287 -18.81 8.17 -5.08
C ILE A 287 -18.19 8.61 -3.76
N ASN A 288 -18.06 9.92 -3.51
CA ASN A 288 -17.55 10.44 -2.24
C ASN A 288 -18.50 10.12 -1.07
N GLU A 289 -19.82 10.17 -1.27
CA GLU A 289 -20.84 9.86 -0.26
C GLU A 289 -20.87 8.36 0.12
N LEU A 290 -20.28 7.48 -0.70
CA LEU A 290 -20.13 6.06 -0.34
C LEU A 290 -19.13 5.84 0.80
N SER A 291 -18.24 6.79 1.07
CA SER A 291 -17.24 6.69 2.14
C SER A 291 -17.89 6.34 3.49
N GLY A 292 -17.37 5.32 4.16
CA GLY A 292 -17.88 4.82 5.43
C GLY A 292 -19.15 3.94 5.32
N HIS A 293 -19.75 3.83 4.14
CA HIS A 293 -20.98 3.08 3.90
C HIS A 293 -20.78 1.80 3.06
N ILE A 294 -19.55 1.54 2.60
CA ILE A 294 -19.23 0.36 1.80
C ILE A 294 -19.04 -0.85 2.71
N ASN A 295 -19.78 -1.92 2.46
CA ASN A 295 -19.59 -3.19 3.16
C ASN A 295 -18.42 -4.00 2.55
N LEU A 296 -17.29 -4.07 3.26
CA LEU A 296 -16.06 -4.73 2.81
C LEU A 296 -16.28 -6.16 2.30
N VAL A 297 -16.89 -7.02 3.11
CA VAL A 297 -17.05 -8.45 2.79
C VAL A 297 -17.82 -8.66 1.48
N SER A 298 -18.96 -7.99 1.31
CA SER A 298 -19.75 -8.09 0.07
C SER A 298 -18.99 -7.56 -1.15
N THR A 299 -18.19 -6.51 -0.99
CA THR A 299 -17.36 -5.93 -2.05
C THR A 299 -16.24 -6.89 -2.45
N LEU A 300 -15.53 -7.49 -1.49
CA LEU A 300 -14.47 -8.48 -1.76
C LEU A 300 -15.02 -9.70 -2.49
N HIS A 301 -16.17 -10.25 -2.07
CA HIS A 301 -16.81 -11.37 -2.79
C HIS A 301 -17.21 -11.00 -4.23
N GLY A 302 -17.73 -9.79 -4.43
CA GLY A 302 -18.06 -9.27 -5.77
C GLY A 302 -16.80 -9.17 -6.64
N ALA A 303 -15.73 -8.57 -6.10
CA ALA A 303 -14.45 -8.43 -6.79
C ALA A 303 -13.82 -9.79 -7.12
N GLU A 304 -13.86 -10.75 -6.20
CA GLU A 304 -13.36 -12.11 -6.42
C GLU A 304 -14.13 -12.82 -7.53
N THR A 305 -15.47 -12.70 -7.54
CA THR A 305 -16.32 -13.27 -8.59
C THR A 305 -15.97 -12.67 -9.96
N LEU A 306 -15.82 -11.35 -10.03
CA LEU A 306 -15.45 -10.65 -11.26
C LEU A 306 -14.04 -11.01 -11.74
N CYS A 307 -13.08 -11.12 -10.82
CA CYS A 307 -11.70 -11.51 -11.14
C CYS A 307 -11.65 -12.92 -11.73
N ARG A 308 -12.39 -13.87 -11.14
CA ARG A 308 -12.49 -15.24 -11.69
C ARG A 308 -13.21 -15.28 -13.04
N LEU A 309 -14.27 -14.49 -13.21
CA LEU A 309 -15.01 -14.41 -14.47
C LEU A 309 -14.16 -13.82 -15.60
N ALA A 310 -13.35 -12.79 -15.29
CA ALA A 310 -12.50 -12.14 -16.28
C ALA A 310 -11.36 -13.05 -16.76
N GLY A 311 -10.79 -13.87 -15.89
CA GLY A 311 -9.71 -14.80 -16.20
C GLY A 311 -8.56 -14.13 -16.97
N ASP A 312 -8.05 -14.82 -18.00
CA ASP A 312 -6.96 -14.32 -18.84
C ASP A 312 -7.34 -13.06 -19.64
N ALA A 313 -8.61 -12.91 -20.01
CA ALA A 313 -9.09 -11.70 -20.70
C ALA A 313 -8.99 -10.47 -19.79
N GLY A 314 -9.28 -10.63 -18.49
CA GLY A 314 -9.09 -9.59 -17.49
C GLY A 314 -7.62 -9.21 -17.31
N ALA A 315 -6.73 -10.21 -17.23
CA ALA A 315 -5.29 -9.96 -17.18
C ALA A 315 -4.78 -9.21 -18.42
N ALA A 316 -5.29 -9.56 -19.61
CA ALA A 316 -4.95 -8.88 -20.87
C ALA A 316 -5.43 -7.42 -20.95
N CYS A 317 -6.42 -7.02 -20.14
CA CYS A 317 -6.83 -5.62 -20.03
C CYS A 317 -5.78 -4.72 -19.36
N ILE A 318 -4.85 -5.30 -18.61
CA ILE A 318 -3.91 -4.57 -17.75
C ILE A 318 -2.53 -4.49 -18.43
N PRO A 319 -2.08 -3.30 -18.85
CA PRO A 319 -0.78 -3.17 -19.50
C PRO A 319 0.38 -3.62 -18.59
N PRO A 320 1.43 -4.25 -19.12
CA PRO A 320 2.65 -4.54 -18.37
C PRO A 320 3.24 -3.28 -17.72
N GLY A 321 3.73 -3.39 -16.50
CA GLY A 321 4.28 -2.26 -15.74
C GLY A 321 3.23 -1.37 -15.06
N THR A 322 1.93 -1.69 -15.19
CA THR A 322 0.87 -1.02 -14.42
C THR A 322 1.05 -1.32 -12.92
N PRO A 323 1.15 -0.31 -12.04
CA PRO A 323 1.25 -0.53 -10.60
C PRO A 323 0.05 -1.31 -10.04
N PRO A 324 0.22 -2.11 -8.98
CA PRO A 324 1.40 -2.23 -8.12
C PRO A 324 2.44 -3.27 -8.61
N ALA A 325 2.32 -3.77 -9.84
CA ALA A 325 3.31 -4.68 -10.39
C ALA A 325 4.67 -3.98 -10.45
N LEU A 326 5.69 -4.60 -9.85
CA LEU A 326 7.05 -4.08 -9.92
C LEU A 326 7.51 -4.12 -11.38
N ALA A 327 8.19 -3.08 -11.83
CA ALA A 327 8.90 -3.13 -13.10
C ALA A 327 9.89 -4.29 -13.03
N ARG A 328 9.72 -5.31 -13.89
CA ARG A 328 10.75 -6.35 -14.06
C ARG A 328 11.92 -5.68 -14.74
N ASP A 329 12.83 -5.13 -13.94
CA ASP A 329 14.12 -4.70 -14.45
C ASP A 329 14.93 -5.97 -14.76
N PRO A 330 15.29 -6.23 -16.03
CA PRO A 330 16.13 -7.38 -16.39
C PRO A 330 17.51 -7.36 -15.69
N GLY A 331 17.89 -6.23 -15.08
CA GLY A 331 19.13 -6.05 -14.31
C GLY A 331 18.97 -6.03 -12.79
N ALA A 332 17.76 -5.99 -12.23
CA ALA A 332 17.55 -5.92 -10.78
C ALA A 332 17.36 -7.32 -10.16
N ALA A 333 18.37 -8.17 -10.30
CA ALA A 333 18.57 -9.22 -9.32
C ALA A 333 18.91 -8.52 -8.00
N CYS A 334 18.00 -8.58 -7.02
CA CYS A 334 18.27 -8.37 -5.60
C CYS A 334 19.27 -7.24 -5.28
N ILE A 335 18.77 -6.06 -4.88
CA ILE A 335 19.57 -5.16 -4.04
C ILE A 335 19.68 -5.79 -2.63
N ILE A 336 20.38 -6.92 -2.57
CA ILE A 336 21.13 -7.34 -1.39
C ILE A 336 22.36 -6.44 -1.44
N PRO A 337 22.56 -5.53 -0.48
CA PRO A 337 23.78 -4.72 -0.47
C PRO A 337 24.98 -5.67 -0.43
N PRO A 338 26.02 -5.44 -1.26
CA PRO A 338 27.18 -6.31 -1.29
C PRO A 338 27.79 -6.39 0.10
N GLY A 339 28.20 -7.60 0.47
CA GLY A 339 28.97 -7.85 1.68
C GLY A 339 30.17 -6.92 1.78
N THR A 340 30.52 -6.62 3.02
CA THR A 340 31.75 -5.97 3.50
C THR A 340 32.87 -5.86 2.45
N PRO A 341 33.40 -4.66 2.15
CA PRO A 341 34.59 -4.55 1.32
C PRO A 341 35.77 -5.23 2.04
N PRO A 342 36.64 -5.96 1.33
CA PRO A 342 37.85 -6.51 1.92
C PRO A 342 38.73 -5.37 2.44
N ALA A 343 39.35 -5.62 3.59
CA ALA A 343 40.20 -4.70 4.33
C ALA A 343 41.23 -4.00 3.43
N LEU A 344 41.32 -2.67 3.59
CA LEU A 344 42.45 -1.86 3.16
C LEU A 344 43.75 -2.42 3.74
N LEU A 345 44.54 -3.10 2.92
CA LEU A 345 45.96 -3.33 3.20
C LEU A 345 46.73 -2.08 2.77
N VAL A 346 47.24 -1.38 3.78
CA VAL A 346 48.18 -0.27 3.68
C VAL A 346 49.56 -0.81 3.30
N ALA A 347 50.06 -0.35 2.14
CA ALA A 347 51.46 -0.06 1.74
C ALA A 347 52.56 -1.15 1.86
N PRO A 348 53.65 -1.09 1.06
CA PRO A 348 54.64 -0.02 1.18
C PRO A 348 55.06 0.64 -0.14
N ALA A 349 55.49 1.90 -0.01
CA ALA A 349 56.22 2.65 -1.00
C ALA A 349 57.56 1.98 -1.34
N GLN A 350 57.94 1.96 -2.62
CA GLN A 350 59.34 1.83 -3.03
C GLN A 350 59.63 2.66 -4.30
N SER A 351 60.65 3.51 -4.14
CA SER A 351 61.53 4.23 -5.08
C SER A 351 60.91 5.11 -6.16
#